data_AF-A0A814GD57-F1
#
_entry.id   AF-A0A814GD57-F1
#
_cell.length_a   1.000
_cell.length_b   1.000
_cell.length_c   1.000
_cell.angle_alpha   90.00
_cell.angle_beta   90.00
_cell.angle_gamma   90.00
#
_symmetry.space_group_name_H-M   'P 1'
#
loop_
_entity.id
_entity.type
_entity.pdbx_description
1 polymer ?
#
loop_
_entity_poly.entity_id
_entity_poly.type
_entity_poly.pdbx_seq_one_letter_code
_entity_poly.pdbx_strand_id
1 'polypeptide(L)'
;MPILWFLFIIIICCHTVVNALECYVCEQQEGNDDKCIKTVKSINTKYFRTPRGERRHYISKGCDTRDACTRLLYGLATVCTRNWYEDWACVECCQGDRCNRYVVLASSNIYPSLAVIAISFMFIGSSKVYL
;
A
#
# COMPACT_ATOMS: atom_id res chain seq x y z
N MET A 1 -34.72 -24.06 8.79
CA MET A 1 -34.59 -22.60 8.96
C MET A 1 -33.19 -22.11 9.35
N PRO A 2 -32.38 -22.78 10.20
CA PRO A 2 -31.02 -22.29 10.50
C PRO A 2 -30.02 -22.54 9.36
N ILE A 3 -30.14 -23.65 8.63
CA ILE A 3 -29.20 -24.05 7.56
C ILE A 3 -29.18 -23.03 6.41
N LEU A 4 -30.35 -22.55 5.97
CA LEU A 4 -30.44 -21.51 4.93
C LEU A 4 -29.78 -20.20 5.36
N TRP A 5 -29.87 -19.85 6.65
CA TRP A 5 -29.28 -18.63 7.19
C TRP A 5 -27.75 -18.72 7.28
N PHE A 6 -27.22 -19.89 7.67
CA PHE A 6 -25.78 -20.18 7.62
C PHE A 6 -25.22 -20.12 6.20
N LEU A 7 -25.93 -20.67 5.20
CA LEU A 7 -25.52 -20.60 3.80
C LEU A 7 -25.51 -19.15 3.29
N PHE A 8 -26.48 -18.33 3.70
CA PHE A 8 -26.53 -16.92 3.34
C PHE A 8 -25.36 -16.11 3.93
N ILE A 9 -24.98 -16.38 5.18
CA ILE A 9 -23.82 -15.76 5.82
C ILE A 9 -22.51 -16.17 5.13
N ILE A 10 -22.37 -17.45 4.76
CA ILE A 10 -21.20 -17.94 4.03
C ILE A 10 -21.08 -17.26 2.67
N ILE A 11 -22.18 -17.09 1.94
CA ILE A 11 -22.19 -16.40 0.64
C ILE A 11 -21.79 -14.93 0.78
N ILE A 12 -22.32 -14.21 1.78
CA ILE A 12 -21.96 -12.80 2.05
C ILE A 12 -20.48 -12.66 2.44
N CYS A 13 -19.97 -13.57 3.27
CA CYS A 13 -18.55 -13.56 3.69
C CYS A 13 -17.61 -13.93 2.53
N CYS A 14 -18.06 -14.80 1.60
CA CYS A 14 -17.30 -15.15 0.41
C CYS A 14 -17.22 -14.00 -0.61
N HIS A 15 -18.21 -13.10 -0.64
CA HIS A 15 -18.17 -11.92 -1.50
C HIS A 15 -17.10 -10.87 -1.09
N THR A 16 -16.58 -10.91 0.14
CA THR A 16 -15.61 -9.91 0.61
C THR A 16 -14.14 -10.32 0.43
N VAL A 17 -13.86 -11.55 0.00
CA VAL A 17 -12.48 -12.11 0.03
C VAL A 17 -11.71 -12.06 -1.29
N VAL A 18 -12.22 -11.42 -2.34
CA VAL A 18 -11.55 -11.46 -3.65
C VAL A 18 -11.41 -10.07 -4.26
N ASN A 19 -10.42 -9.31 -3.77
CA ASN A 19 -9.80 -8.26 -4.57
C ASN A 19 -8.31 -8.60 -4.67
N ALA A 20 -7.84 -8.85 -5.89
CA ALA A 20 -6.40 -8.88 -6.15
C ALA A 20 -5.89 -7.44 -6.01
N LEU A 21 -4.96 -7.21 -5.08
CA LEU A 21 -4.38 -5.87 -4.89
C LEU A 21 -3.66 -5.41 -6.15
N GLU A 22 -3.94 -4.17 -6.57
CA GLU A 22 -3.24 -3.51 -7.66
C GLU A 22 -2.39 -2.34 -7.15
N CYS A 23 -1.39 -1.91 -7.92
CA CYS A 23 -0.60 -0.72 -7.62
C CYS A 23 -0.41 0.12 -8.88
N TYR A 24 -0.18 1.42 -8.69
CA TYR A 24 0.31 2.27 -9.76
C TYR A 24 1.75 1.88 -10.13
N VAL A 25 2.06 1.87 -11.43
CA VAL A 25 3.37 1.48 -11.95
C VAL A 25 3.91 2.55 -12.88
N CYS A 26 5.11 3.03 -12.56
CA CYS A 26 5.86 3.92 -13.43
C CYS A 26 7.35 3.75 -13.18
N GLU A 27 8.16 4.13 -14.17
CA GLU A 27 9.61 3.96 -14.12
C GLU A 27 10.26 5.26 -14.57
N GLN A 28 11.11 5.83 -13.72
CA GLN A 28 11.93 7.01 -14.00
C GLN A 28 11.12 8.20 -14.56
N GLN A 29 10.00 8.54 -13.94
CA GLN A 29 9.19 9.69 -14.33
C GLN A 29 9.62 10.94 -13.56
N GLU A 30 9.66 12.10 -14.20
CA GLU A 30 10.04 13.36 -13.53
C GLU A 30 9.01 13.81 -12.50
N GLY A 31 7.73 13.43 -12.68
CA GLY A 31 6.62 13.83 -11.82
C GLY A 31 5.73 12.68 -11.35
N ASN A 32 4.86 12.99 -10.40
CA ASN A 32 3.78 12.10 -9.95
C ASN A 32 2.49 12.35 -10.75
N ASP A 33 2.61 12.33 -12.06
CA ASP A 33 1.57 12.65 -13.02
C ASP A 33 1.52 11.58 -14.12
N ASP A 34 0.52 11.70 -15.00
CA ASP A 34 0.25 10.80 -16.12
C ASP A 34 0.48 9.31 -15.80
N LYS A 35 1.58 8.75 -16.29
CA LYS A 35 1.92 7.33 -16.17
C LYS A 35 1.93 6.88 -14.70
N CYS A 36 2.41 7.71 -13.77
CA CYS A 36 2.50 7.40 -12.34
C CYS A 36 1.16 7.40 -11.59
N ILE A 37 0.07 7.87 -12.21
CA ILE A 37 -1.29 7.89 -11.62
C ILE A 37 -2.37 7.26 -12.51
N LYS A 38 -2.02 6.79 -13.71
CA LYS A 38 -2.94 6.17 -14.68
C LYS A 38 -2.60 4.71 -14.98
N THR A 39 -1.33 4.31 -14.90
CA THR A 39 -0.89 2.94 -15.23
C THR A 39 -0.96 2.04 -14.01
N VAL A 40 -1.72 0.96 -14.10
CA VAL A 40 -1.94 -0.02 -13.02
C VAL A 40 -1.48 -1.40 -13.48
N LYS A 41 -0.79 -2.15 -12.62
CA LYS A 41 -0.34 -3.52 -12.92
C LYS A 41 -0.31 -4.38 -11.66
N SER A 42 -0.51 -5.69 -11.85
CA SER A 42 -0.17 -6.69 -10.85
C SER A 42 1.32 -7.05 -10.90
N ILE A 43 1.89 -7.34 -9.72
CA ILE A 43 3.30 -7.67 -9.38
C ILE A 43 4.30 -7.56 -10.53
N ASN A 44 5.11 -6.50 -10.51
CA ASN A 44 6.38 -6.40 -11.22
C ASN A 44 7.25 -5.37 -10.51
N THR A 45 8.44 -5.79 -10.08
CA THR A 45 9.37 -4.96 -9.33
C THR A 45 10.55 -4.59 -10.23
N LYS A 46 10.72 -3.29 -10.46
CA LYS A 46 11.97 -2.74 -11.01
C LYS A 46 12.37 -1.55 -10.16
N TYR A 47 13.44 -1.73 -9.40
CA TYR A 47 14.07 -0.65 -8.64
C TYR A 47 15.20 -0.06 -9.48
N PHE A 48 15.25 1.26 -9.60
CA PHE A 48 16.31 1.97 -10.33
C PHE A 48 17.02 2.98 -9.44
N ARG A 49 18.34 3.02 -9.58
CA ARG A 49 19.23 4.03 -9.00
C ARG A 49 19.80 4.82 -10.17
N THR A 50 19.66 6.14 -10.18
CA THR A 50 20.31 7.00 -11.16
C THR A 50 21.83 6.90 -11.03
N PRO A 51 22.56 6.48 -12.08
CA PRO A 51 24.02 6.63 -12.14
C PRO A 51 24.34 8.10 -12.37
N ARG A 52 25.40 8.59 -11.71
CA ARG A 52 25.96 9.95 -11.80
C ARG A 52 25.75 10.59 -13.18
N GLY A 53 24.79 11.51 -13.21
CA GLY A 53 24.32 12.27 -14.36
C GLY A 53 23.44 13.42 -13.84
N GLU A 54 23.10 14.36 -14.71
CA GLU A 54 22.37 15.61 -14.41
C GLU A 54 21.29 15.42 -13.30
N ARG A 55 21.34 16.23 -12.24
CA ARG A 55 20.50 16.07 -11.03
C ARG A 55 19.02 16.24 -11.37
N ARG A 56 18.36 15.15 -11.72
CA ARG A 56 16.91 15.08 -11.91
C ARG A 56 16.31 14.13 -10.89
N HIS A 57 15.24 14.57 -10.25
CA HIS A 57 14.47 13.71 -9.36
C HIS A 57 13.55 12.85 -10.23
N TYR A 58 13.62 11.55 -10.03
CA TYR A 58 12.76 10.61 -10.74
C TYR A 58 11.96 9.78 -9.76
N ILE A 59 10.72 9.48 -10.13
CA ILE A 59 9.76 8.68 -9.39
C ILE A 59 9.62 7.34 -10.09
N SER A 60 9.69 6.27 -9.31
CA SER A 60 9.38 4.91 -9.74
C SER A 60 8.43 4.27 -8.75
N LYS A 61 7.44 3.54 -9.27
CA LYS A 61 6.39 2.88 -8.49
C LYS A 61 6.17 1.46 -8.99
N GLY A 62 5.83 0.56 -8.08
CA GLY A 62 5.48 -0.81 -8.42
C GLY A 62 4.84 -1.53 -7.23
N CYS A 63 4.23 -2.68 -7.52
CA CYS A 63 3.86 -3.63 -6.48
C CYS A 63 5.08 -4.48 -6.11
N ASP A 64 5.29 -4.73 -4.82
CA ASP A 64 6.27 -5.67 -4.30
C ASP A 64 5.70 -6.44 -3.10
N THR A 65 6.39 -7.52 -2.72
CA THR A 65 6.19 -8.20 -1.44
C THR A 65 6.63 -7.30 -0.27
N ARG A 66 5.98 -7.48 0.88
CA ARG A 66 6.32 -6.76 2.12
C ARG A 66 7.81 -6.90 2.46
N ASP A 67 8.34 -8.12 2.36
CA ASP A 67 9.73 -8.40 2.72
C ASP A 67 10.73 -7.73 1.78
N ALA A 68 10.48 -7.76 0.47
CA ALA A 68 11.37 -7.12 -0.51
C ALA A 68 11.36 -5.59 -0.36
N CYS A 69 10.18 -4.98 -0.21
CA CYS A 69 10.09 -3.55 0.04
C CYS A 69 10.80 -3.15 1.35
N THR A 70 10.61 -3.94 2.41
CA THR A 70 11.27 -3.71 3.71
C THR A 70 12.80 -3.82 3.62
N ARG A 71 13.32 -4.79 2.86
CA ARG A 71 14.77 -4.90 2.60
C ARG A 71 15.30 -3.67 1.86
N LEU A 72 14.57 -3.20 0.84
CA LEU A 72 14.94 -1.98 0.11
C LEU A 72 14.91 -0.75 1.02
N LEU A 73 13.85 -0.59 1.81
CA LEU A 73 13.69 0.49 2.78
C LEU A 73 14.89 0.58 3.71
N TYR A 74 15.27 -0.53 4.36
CA TYR A 74 16.43 -0.55 5.26
C TYR A 74 17.76 -0.38 4.52
N GLY A 75 17.90 -0.93 3.31
CA GLY A 75 19.11 -0.78 2.51
C GLY A 75 19.36 0.65 2.00
N LEU A 76 18.30 1.46 1.89
CA LEU A 76 18.35 2.84 1.41
C LEU A 76 18.19 3.88 2.53
N ALA A 77 17.87 3.45 3.75
CA ALA A 77 17.66 4.33 4.89
C ALA A 77 18.83 5.28 5.15
N THR A 78 20.07 4.82 4.91
CA THR A 78 21.29 5.62 5.13
C THR A 78 21.52 6.70 4.08
N VAL A 79 20.91 6.58 2.90
CA VAL A 79 21.04 7.53 1.78
C VAL A 79 19.73 8.25 1.48
N CYS A 80 18.70 8.08 2.32
CA CYS A 80 17.44 8.80 2.21
C CYS A 80 17.56 10.13 2.97
N THR A 81 18.28 11.08 2.39
CA THR A 81 18.42 12.43 2.93
C THR A 81 17.79 13.41 1.94
N ARG A 82 16.76 14.16 2.35
CA ARG A 82 16.19 15.22 1.49
C ARG A 82 17.11 16.45 1.49
N ASN A 83 18.35 16.27 1.08
CA ASN A 83 19.29 17.34 0.83
C ASN A 83 19.46 17.51 -0.69
N TRP A 84 19.87 18.70 -1.12
CA TRP A 84 20.04 19.00 -2.55
C TRP A 84 21.49 18.83 -3.02
N TYR A 85 22.40 18.54 -2.09
CA TYR A 85 23.84 18.48 -2.30
C TYR A 85 24.33 17.08 -2.65
N GLU A 86 23.73 16.06 -2.04
CA GLU A 86 24.11 14.66 -2.18
C GLU A 86 23.06 13.92 -3.01
N ASP A 87 23.48 12.84 -3.64
CA ASP A 87 22.56 11.92 -4.28
C ASP A 87 21.82 11.14 -3.20
N TRP A 88 20.50 11.21 -3.21
CA TRP A 88 19.66 10.52 -2.25
C TRP A 88 18.61 9.67 -2.94
N ALA A 89 18.21 8.60 -2.27
CA ALA A 89 17.16 7.71 -2.74
C ALA A 89 16.34 7.26 -1.55
N CYS A 90 15.02 7.43 -1.65
CA CYS A 90 14.06 7.05 -0.61
C CYS A 90 13.07 6.04 -1.16
N VAL A 91 12.64 5.13 -0.29
CA VAL A 91 11.61 4.12 -0.57
C VAL A 91 10.55 4.24 0.51
N GLU A 92 9.28 4.07 0.14
CA GLU A 92 8.15 3.96 1.06
C GLU A 92 7.36 2.70 0.71
N CYS A 93 6.96 1.94 1.74
CA CYS A 93 6.13 0.75 1.60
C CYS A 93 4.70 1.07 2.05
N CYS A 94 3.70 0.69 1.25
CA CYS A 94 2.29 0.83 1.61
C CYS A 94 1.53 -0.49 1.42
N GLN A 95 0.40 -0.64 2.11
CA GLN A 95 -0.47 -1.81 2.03
C GLN A 95 -1.90 -1.37 1.68
N GLY A 96 -2.51 -2.04 0.70
CA GLY A 96 -3.87 -1.78 0.24
C GLY A 96 -3.93 -1.62 -1.28
N ASP A 97 -5.15 -1.65 -1.83
CA ASP A 97 -5.36 -1.47 -3.26
C ASP A 97 -4.97 -0.05 -3.69
N ARG A 98 -4.10 0.05 -4.71
CA ARG A 98 -3.59 1.30 -5.30
C ARG A 98 -3.07 2.30 -4.27
N CYS A 99 -2.49 1.80 -3.17
CA CYS A 99 -2.06 2.62 -2.03
C CYS A 99 -0.97 3.66 -2.39
N ASN A 100 -0.18 3.38 -3.43
CA ASN A 100 0.95 4.21 -3.86
C ASN A 100 0.56 5.34 -4.83
N ARG A 101 -0.63 5.95 -4.66
CA ARG A 101 -1.11 7.04 -5.53
C ARG A 101 -0.23 8.28 -5.44
N TYR A 102 0.29 8.58 -4.26
CA TYR A 102 1.12 9.75 -4.00
C TYR A 102 2.54 9.34 -3.64
N VAL A 103 3.49 10.24 -3.90
CA VAL A 103 4.86 10.13 -3.40
C VAL A 103 4.90 10.83 -2.05
N VAL A 104 4.52 10.13 -1.00
CA VAL A 104 4.61 10.65 0.36
C VAL A 104 5.99 10.28 0.89
N LEU A 105 6.79 11.26 1.29
CA LEU A 105 8.06 10.97 1.98
C LEU A 105 7.92 11.15 3.49
N ALA A 106 6.68 11.29 3.95
CA ALA A 106 6.23 11.35 5.33
C ALA A 106 4.68 11.35 5.32
N SER A 107 4.06 10.19 5.55
CA SER A 107 2.63 10.11 5.89
C SER A 107 2.48 9.83 7.39
N SER A 108 1.60 10.57 8.05
CA SER A 108 1.21 10.36 9.45
C SER A 108 0.46 9.04 9.64
N ASN A 109 0.62 8.43 10.82
CA ASN A 109 -0.16 7.27 11.24
C ASN A 109 -1.65 7.65 11.29
N ILE A 110 -2.49 7.00 10.48
CA ILE A 110 -3.95 7.12 10.58
C ILE A 110 -4.40 6.16 11.69
N TYR A 111 -4.76 6.71 12.85
CA TYR A 111 -5.34 5.90 13.93
C TYR A 111 -6.84 5.74 13.68
N PRO A 112 -7.39 4.51 13.71
CA PRO A 112 -8.82 4.31 13.62
C PRO A 112 -9.52 4.99 14.79
N SER A 113 -10.68 5.59 14.54
CA SER A 113 -11.46 6.19 15.62
C SER A 113 -12.02 5.10 16.53
N LEU A 114 -12.03 5.36 17.84
CA LEU A 114 -12.64 4.49 18.84
C LEU A 114 -14.12 4.21 18.53
N ALA A 115 -14.82 5.16 17.91
CA ALA A 115 -16.20 5.00 17.48
C ALA A 115 -16.35 3.92 16.41
N VAL A 116 -15.46 3.88 15.41
CA VAL A 116 -15.49 2.84 14.37
C VAL A 116 -15.22 1.47 14.96
N ILE A 117 -14.25 1.36 15.87
CA ILE A 117 -13.93 0.11 16.58
C ILE A 117 -15.15 -0.36 17.40
N ALA A 118 -15.78 0.53 18.16
CA ALA A 118 -16.95 0.22 18.96
C ALA A 118 -18.14 -0.27 18.11
N ILE A 119 -18.37 0.38 16.96
CA ILE A 119 -19.44 -0.03 16.03
C ILE A 119 -19.18 -1.43 15.48
N SER A 120 -17.93 -1.78 15.13
CA SER A 120 -17.60 -3.15 14.70
C SER A 120 -17.87 -4.19 15.78
N PHE A 121 -17.68 -3.87 17.07
CA PHE A 121 -18.01 -4.79 18.17
C PHE A 121 -19.51 -4.93 18.41
N MET A 122 -20.32 -3.91 18.14
CA MET A 122 -21.79 -4.01 18.24
C MET A 122 -22.37 -5.01 17.24
N PHE A 123 -21.74 -5.19 16.07
CA PHE A 123 -22.15 -6.21 15.10
C PHE A 123 -21.69 -7.64 15.45
N ILE A 124 -20.71 -7.80 16.35
CA ILE A 124 -20.26 -9.11 16.85
C ILE A 124 -21.08 -9.54 18.09
N GLY A 125 -21.65 -8.58 18.84
CA GLY A 125 -22.34 -8.81 20.11
C GLY A 125 -23.76 -9.41 20.06
N SER A 126 -24.26 -9.86 18.91
CA SER A 126 -25.59 -10.50 18.82
C SER A 126 -25.56 -12.03 18.94
N SER A 127 -24.39 -12.66 18.92
CA SER A 127 -24.27 -14.10 19.17
C SER A 127 -24.11 -14.34 20.66
N LYS A 128 -25.23 -14.65 21.34
CA LYS A 128 -25.23 -15.13 22.73
C LYS A 128 -24.28 -16.33 22.86
N VAL A 129 -23.14 -16.12 23.49
CA VAL A 129 -22.32 -17.20 24.06
C VAL A 129 -23.01 -17.60 25.37
N TYR A 130 -23.68 -18.74 25.38
CA TYR A 130 -24.08 -19.39 26.62
C TYR A 130 -22.83 -20.09 27.19
N LEU A 131 -22.50 -19.76 28.44
CA LEU A 131 -21.53 -20.50 29.27
C LEU A 131 -22.02 -21.94 29.49
#